data_AF-A0A6B3HYI9-F1
#
_entry.id   AF-A0A6B3HYI9-F1
#
_cell.length_a   1.000
_cell.length_b   1.000
_cell.length_c   1.000
_cell.angle_alpha   90.00
_cell.angle_beta   90.00
_cell.angle_gamma   90.00
#
_symmetry.space_group_name_H-M   'P 1'
#
loop_
_entity.id
_entity.type
_entity.pdbx_description
1 polymer ?
#
loop_
_entity_poly.entity_id
_entity_poly.type
_entity_poly.pdbx_seq_one_letter_code
_entity_poly.pdbx_strand_id
1 'polypeptide(L)' 'PTAASVEAVNTVVLTEDGRRVGDNTDIPGMIAALRERGVEKVESAAVLGAGATASSALAALAVICAGPVTAYVRS' A
#
# COMPACT_ATOMS: atom_id res chain seq x y z
N PRO A 1 -6.27 9.74 7.04
CA PRO A 1 -6.40 9.23 5.66
C PRO A 1 -5.11 8.54 5.22
N THR A 2 -5.19 7.29 4.75
CA THR A 2 -4.08 6.36 4.52
C THR A 2 -2.98 6.91 3.60
N ALA A 3 -3.32 7.80 2.65
CA ALA A 3 -2.35 8.47 1.77
C ALA A 3 -1.34 9.36 2.52
N ALA A 4 -1.74 9.99 3.64
CA ALA A 4 -0.85 10.82 4.44
C ALA A 4 0.22 10.01 5.19
N SER A 5 -0.02 8.72 5.41
CA SER A 5 0.88 7.83 6.15
C SER A 5 2.01 7.26 5.28
N VAL A 6 1.90 7.37 3.94
CA VAL A 6 2.83 6.74 2.98
C VAL A 6 3.50 7.78 2.07
N GLU A 7 3.25 9.09 2.28
CA GLU A 7 3.74 10.23 1.48
C GLU A 7 3.60 10.03 -0.06
N ALA A 8 2.69 9.16 -0.50
CA ALA A 8 2.51 8.81 -1.90
C ALA A 8 1.05 9.00 -2.29
N VAL A 9 0.80 9.91 -3.23
CA VAL A 9 -0.51 10.19 -3.84
C VAL A 9 -0.42 9.80 -5.30
N ASN A 10 -1.31 8.93 -5.77
CA ASN A 10 -1.43 8.55 -7.19
C ASN A 10 -2.79 8.94 -7.78
N THR A 11 -3.74 9.38 -6.94
CA THR A 11 -5.11 9.69 -7.32
C THR A 11 -5.53 11.03 -6.72
N VAL A 12 -6.15 11.91 -7.51
CA VAL A 12 -6.72 13.17 -7.03
C VAL A 12 -8.23 13.10 -7.16
N VAL A 13 -8.92 13.19 -6.03
CA VAL A 13 -10.37 13.27 -5.95
C VAL A 13 -10.77 14.75 -5.95
N LEU A 14 -11.58 15.14 -6.95
CA LEU A 14 -12.22 16.44 -7.00
C LEU A 14 -13.56 16.33 -6.26
N THR A 15 -13.67 16.98 -5.11
CA THR A 15 -14.87 16.92 -4.29
C THR A 15 -15.94 17.87 -4.82
N GLU A 16 -17.21 17.62 -4.49
CA GLU A 16 -18.35 18.45 -4.93
C GLU A 16 -18.24 19.91 -4.45
N ASP A 17 -17.56 20.15 -3.34
CA ASP A 17 -17.27 21.49 -2.81
C ASP A 17 -15.98 22.13 -3.40
N GLY A 18 -15.42 21.54 -4.46
CA GLY A 18 -14.30 22.10 -5.22
C GLY A 18 -12.91 21.87 -4.60
N ARG A 19 -12.81 21.17 -3.47
CA ARG A 19 -11.50 20.78 -2.91
C ARG A 19 -10.86 19.66 -3.74
N ARG A 20 -9.53 19.58 -3.62
CA ARG A 20 -8.72 18.51 -4.21
C ARG A 20 -8.15 17.68 -3.08
N VAL A 21 -8.50 16.40 -3.04
CA VAL A 21 -8.04 15.46 -2.02
C VAL A 21 -7.15 14.43 -2.69
N GLY A 22 -5.93 14.25 -2.17
CA GLY A 22 -5.04 13.19 -2.62
C GLY A 22 -5.39 11.85 -2.00
N ASP A 23 -5.37 10.79 -2.80
CA ASP A 23 -5.54 9.41 -2.38
C ASP A 23 -4.47 8.50 -3.01
N ASN A 24 -4.32 7.31 -2.47
CA ASN A 24 -3.43 6.27 -2.95
C ASN A 24 -4.21 4.97 -3.17
N THR A 25 -4.49 4.67 -4.44
CA THR A 25 -5.25 3.48 -4.84
C THR A 25 -4.39 2.21 -4.92
N ASP A 26 -3.05 2.31 -4.86
CA ASP A 26 -2.16 1.15 -4.91
C ASP A 26 -2.36 0.25 -3.69
N ILE A 27 -2.57 0.83 -2.50
CA ILE A 27 -2.74 0.09 -1.24
C ILE A 27 -3.99 -0.81 -1.28
N PRO A 28 -5.22 -0.27 -1.46
CA PRO A 28 -6.40 -1.12 -1.57
C PRO A 28 -6.33 -2.04 -2.81
N GLY A 29 -5.70 -1.59 -3.91
CA GLY A 29 -5.50 -2.41 -5.11
C GLY A 29 -4.64 -3.64 -4.87
N MET A 30 -3.51 -3.51 -4.16
CA MET A 30 -2.65 -4.64 -3.81
C MET A 30 -3.35 -5.63 -2.86
N ILE A 31 -4.08 -5.13 -1.87
CA ILE A 31 -4.86 -5.98 -0.96
C ILE A 31 -5.89 -6.78 -1.76
N ALA A 32 -6.64 -6.13 -2.66
CA ALA A 32 -7.63 -6.79 -3.50
C ALA A 32 -6.98 -7.86 -4.38
N ALA A 33 -5.89 -7.53 -5.09
CA ALA A 33 -5.18 -8.45 -5.97
C ALA A 33 -4.65 -9.70 -5.24
N LEU A 34 -4.17 -9.54 -4.00
CA LEU A 34 -3.70 -10.67 -3.18
C LEU A 34 -4.87 -11.56 -2.73
N ARG A 35 -5.99 -10.96 -2.31
CA ARG A 35 -7.21 -11.70 -1.94
C ARG A 35 -7.82 -12.46 -3.10
N GLU A 36 -7.83 -11.87 -4.30
CA GLU A 36 -8.25 -12.55 -5.54
C GLU A 36 -7.44 -13.83 -5.83
N ARG A 37 -6.24 -13.94 -5.26
CA ARG A 37 -5.37 -15.13 -5.32
C ARG A 37 -5.41 -16.00 -4.06
N GLY A 38 -6.37 -15.75 -3.17
CA GLY A 38 -6.55 -16.51 -1.92
C GLY A 38 -5.58 -16.13 -0.80
N VAL A 39 -4.80 -15.06 -0.96
CA VAL A 39 -3.87 -14.58 0.08
C VAL A 39 -4.61 -13.61 1.00
N GLU A 40 -5.30 -14.16 1.99
CA GLU A 40 -6.07 -13.38 2.97
C GLU A 40 -5.23 -12.94 4.19
N LYS A 41 -4.38 -13.83 4.69
CA LYS A 41 -3.43 -13.57 5.79
C LYS A 41 -2.15 -14.38 5.60
N VAL A 42 -1.03 -13.81 5.99
CA VAL A 42 0.29 -14.46 5.96
C VAL A 42 1.06 -14.24 7.25
N GLU A 43 1.92 -15.19 7.63
CA GLU A 43 2.74 -15.09 8.84
C GLU A 43 3.98 -14.19 8.65
N SER A 44 4.46 -14.05 7.42
CA SER A 44 5.57 -13.18 7.08
C SER A 44 5.51 -12.74 5.61
N ALA A 45 6.19 -11.64 5.28
CA ALA A 45 6.29 -11.17 3.90
C ALA A 45 7.64 -10.47 3.64
N ALA A 46 7.99 -10.35 2.37
CA ALA A 46 9.18 -9.64 1.92
C ALA A 46 8.85 -8.68 0.77
N VAL A 47 9.51 -7.52 0.76
CA VAL A 47 9.44 -6.53 -0.30
C VAL A 47 10.85 -6.32 -0.85
N LEU A 48 11.03 -6.47 -2.16
CA LEU A 48 12.29 -6.17 -2.83
C LEU A 48 12.19 -4.79 -3.49
N GLY A 49 12.90 -3.81 -2.94
CA GLY A 49 12.87 -2.41 -3.38
C GLY A 49 12.51 -1.43 -2.27
N ALA A 50 12.79 -0.14 -2.53
CA ALA A 50 12.59 0.97 -1.58
C ALA A 50 11.85 2.18 -2.19
N GLY A 51 11.29 2.02 -3.39
CA GLY A 51 10.59 3.10 -4.10
C GLY A 51 9.16 3.31 -3.58
N ALA A 52 8.44 4.27 -4.19
CA ALA A 52 7.07 4.60 -3.81
C ALA A 52 6.13 3.37 -3.77
N THR A 53 6.23 2.48 -4.76
CA THR A 53 5.46 1.23 -4.79
C THR A 53 5.82 0.28 -3.64
N ALA A 54 7.09 0.25 -3.20
CA ALA A 54 7.49 -0.55 -2.05
C ALA A 54 6.86 -0.01 -0.75
N SER A 55 6.71 1.31 -0.63
CA SER A 55 5.98 1.93 0.48
C SER A 55 4.49 1.56 0.46
N SER A 56 3.83 1.61 -0.72
CA SER A 56 2.45 1.14 -0.87
C SER A 56 2.31 -0.37 -0.53
N ALA A 57 3.28 -1.19 -0.94
CA ALA A 57 3.30 -2.62 -0.62
C ALA A 57 3.46 -2.88 0.88
N LEU A 58 4.34 -2.14 1.56
CA LEU A 58 4.49 -2.21 3.02
C LEU A 58 3.17 -1.85 3.74
N ALA A 59 2.50 -0.79 3.29
CA ALA A 59 1.21 -0.38 3.85
C ALA A 59 0.11 -1.43 3.61
N ALA A 60 0.09 -2.05 2.43
CA ALA A 60 -0.84 -3.16 2.13
C ALA A 60 -0.54 -4.40 2.99
N LEU A 61 0.73 -4.78 3.11
CA LEU A 61 1.18 -5.92 3.91
C LEU A 61 0.93 -5.71 5.41
N ALA A 62 0.97 -4.47 5.91
CA ALA A 62 0.60 -4.16 7.29
C ALA A 62 -0.86 -4.53 7.64
N VAL A 63 -1.74 -4.69 6.63
CA VAL A 63 -3.14 -5.11 6.83
C VAL A 63 -3.30 -6.63 6.87
N ILE A 64 -2.51 -7.37 6.09
CA ILE A 64 -2.71 -8.82 5.87
C ILE A 64 -1.60 -9.70 6.47
N CYS A 65 -0.44 -9.14 6.81
CA CYS A 65 0.65 -9.87 7.44
C CYS A 65 0.56 -9.77 8.96
N ALA A 66 0.55 -10.92 9.64
CA ALA A 66 0.48 -10.98 11.11
C ALA A 66 1.86 -10.93 11.78
N GLY A 67 2.93 -11.12 11.01
CA GLY A 67 4.31 -11.12 11.50
C GLY A 67 5.21 -10.16 10.72
N PRO A 68 6.52 -10.43 10.63
CA PRO A 68 7.47 -9.47 10.11
C PRO A 68 7.32 -9.28 8.60
N VAL A 69 7.45 -8.02 8.17
CA VAL A 69 7.65 -7.65 6.77
C VAL A 69 9.09 -7.16 6.59
N THR A 70 9.87 -7.86 5.75
CA THR A 70 11.29 -7.54 5.51
C THR A 70 11.46 -6.79 4.19
N ALA A 71 12.05 -5.60 4.21
CA ALA A 71 12.41 -4.87 3.00
C ALA A 71 13.87 -5.12 2.63
N TYR A 72 14.11 -5.56 1.40
CA TYR A 72 15.43 -5.71 0.81
C TYR A 72 15.69 -4.53 -0.12
N VAL A 73 16.66 -3.69 0.24
CA VAL A 73 16.97 -2.45 -0.49
C VAL A 73 18.41 -2.51 -1.00
N ARG A 74 18.66 -1.91 -2.15
CA ARG A 74 20.04 -1.75 -2.66
C ARG A 74 20.70 -0.57 -1.97
N SER A 75 22.00 -0.71 -1.71
CA SER A 75 22.88 0.41 -1.31
C SER A 75 23.06 1.41 -2.44
#